data_AF-A0A914TM38-F1
#
_entry.id   AF-A0A914TM38-F1
#
_cell.length_a   1.000
_cell.length_b   1.000
_cell.length_c   1.000
_cell.angle_alpha   90.00
_cell.angle_beta   90.00
_cell.angle_gamma   90.00
#
_symmetry.space_group_name_H-M   'P 1'
#
loop_
_entity.id
_entity.type
_entity.pdbx_description
1 polymer ?
#
loop_
_entity_poly.entity_id
_entity_poly.type
_entity_poly.pdbx_seq_one_letter_code
_entity_poly.pdbx_strand_id
1 'polypeptide(L)'
;MDLTHLITFLLLLPFGASVSLPAKERCFQCKFLVETFKIGMDLTKKAHFAGGNTDWEERKLGKFATSETRFIEVLESTCKKELLPDSTEYEFIKDIKHKCHTLVEKHEELLEDWFLRKQEKESDLMNYFCLSELRSCCPSGHFGIRDGTGKCKCDHGYVGSMCSNCDAHFYPVYQNDTAIECAEEGCKDIDECLETGKCTKDKEFCVNSIGSYHCECEDGYRRNKDQECEIDIEAKGNQDWISAENLLKVISYSGLFAIGLFIFYVVPNPKYYIMLIIAIAATFLIEYYYPKETEEDFNNDLI
;
A
#
# COMPACT_ATOMS: atom_id res chain seq x y z
N MET A 1 13.16 14.53 45.72
CA MET A 1 12.59 14.57 44.35
C MET A 1 13.16 15.76 43.59
N ASP A 2 14.45 16.04 43.69
CA ASP A 2 15.63 15.38 43.07
C ASP A 2 15.87 15.80 41.62
N LEU A 3 16.98 16.53 41.47
CA LEU A 3 17.61 17.11 40.29
C LEU A 3 18.10 16.05 39.27
N THR A 4 17.73 14.79 39.47
CA THR A 4 18.11 13.62 38.65
C THR A 4 17.21 13.40 37.44
N HIS A 5 16.02 14.02 37.39
CA HIS A 5 15.10 13.87 36.26
C HIS A 5 15.32 14.85 35.09
N LEU A 6 16.11 15.91 35.27
CA LEU A 6 16.40 16.87 34.20
C LEU A 6 17.50 16.36 33.25
N ILE A 7 18.33 15.40 33.68
CA ILE A 7 19.47 14.89 32.92
C ILE A 7 19.09 13.64 32.08
N THR A 8 18.02 12.93 32.45
CA THR A 8 17.55 11.74 31.72
C THR A 8 16.70 12.03 30.48
N PHE A 9 16.28 13.29 30.25
CA PHE A 9 15.49 13.66 29.07
C PHE A 9 16.36 14.10 27.86
N LEU A 10 17.68 14.16 28.03
CA LEU A 10 18.64 14.56 26.99
C LEU A 10 19.29 13.38 26.24
N LEU A 11 18.93 12.13 26.57
CA LEU A 11 19.50 10.91 25.98
C LEU A 11 18.51 10.04 25.17
N LEU A 12 17.29 10.52 24.90
CA LEU A 12 16.32 9.85 24.04
C LEU A 12 15.81 10.77 22.91
N LEU A 13 16.73 11.51 22.28
CA LEU A 13 16.50 11.84 20.88
C LEU A 13 16.83 10.60 20.08
N PRO A 14 15.90 10.03 19.30
CA PRO A 14 16.35 9.20 18.20
C PRO A 14 17.20 10.15 17.35
N PHE A 15 18.48 9.82 17.19
CA PHE A 15 19.28 10.33 16.08
C PHE A 15 18.69 9.72 14.80
N GLY A 16 17.45 10.07 14.48
CA GLY A 16 16.95 10.08 13.13
C GLY A 16 17.82 11.12 12.44
N ALA A 17 18.78 10.65 11.66
CA ALA A 17 19.59 11.50 10.80
C ALA A 17 18.62 12.36 10.00
N SER A 18 18.51 13.63 10.38
CA SER A 18 17.78 14.62 9.62
C SER A 18 18.44 14.67 8.25
N VAL A 19 17.74 14.19 7.22
CA VAL A 19 18.00 14.61 5.85
C VAL A 19 18.12 16.13 5.93
N SER A 20 19.26 16.68 5.52
CA SER A 20 19.50 18.10 5.65
C SER A 20 18.37 18.82 4.90
N LEU A 21 17.52 19.52 5.64
CA LEU A 21 16.40 20.32 5.13
C LEU A 21 16.74 21.13 3.86
N PRO A 22 17.96 21.71 3.71
CA PRO A 22 18.38 22.41 2.50
C PRO A 22 18.47 21.54 1.24
N ALA A 23 18.70 20.24 1.39
CA ALA A 23 18.99 19.36 0.28
C ALA A 23 17.71 18.77 -0.33
N LYS A 24 16.69 18.45 0.50
CA LYS A 24 15.33 18.15 0.01
C LYS A 24 14.76 19.33 -0.78
N GLU A 25 15.00 20.56 -0.30
CA GLU A 25 14.53 21.76 -0.96
C GLU A 25 15.05 21.92 -2.40
N ARG A 26 16.34 21.61 -2.64
CA ARG A 26 16.99 21.70 -3.97
C ARG A 26 16.34 20.80 -5.03
N CYS A 27 16.00 19.57 -4.67
CA CYS A 27 15.34 18.65 -5.62
C CYS A 27 13.95 19.16 -6.01
N PHE A 28 13.16 19.57 -5.02
CA PHE A 28 11.81 20.08 -5.25
C PHE A 28 11.78 21.40 -6.01
N GLN A 29 12.76 22.28 -5.79
CA GLN A 29 12.96 23.48 -6.62
C GLN A 29 13.20 23.10 -8.09
N CYS A 30 14.05 22.10 -8.35
CA CYS A 30 14.32 21.61 -9.71
C CYS A 30 13.09 20.97 -10.36
N LYS A 31 12.39 20.09 -9.61
CA LYS A 31 11.15 19.43 -10.04
C LYS A 31 10.09 20.46 -10.44
N PHE A 32 9.86 21.46 -9.58
CA PHE A 32 8.90 22.53 -9.82
C PHE A 32 9.20 23.31 -11.12
N LEU A 33 10.46 23.62 -11.37
CA LEU A 33 10.88 24.27 -12.61
C LEU A 33 10.60 23.38 -13.82
N VAL A 34 11.00 22.11 -13.79
CA VAL A 34 10.79 21.19 -14.92
C VAL A 34 9.31 20.97 -15.23
N GLU A 35 8.46 20.84 -14.21
CA GLU A 35 7.01 20.66 -14.41
C GLU A 35 6.37 21.90 -15.04
N THR A 36 6.66 23.09 -14.51
CA THR A 36 6.14 24.35 -15.09
C THR A 36 6.70 24.63 -16.48
N PHE A 37 7.95 24.24 -16.76
CA PHE A 37 8.55 24.32 -18.08
C PHE A 37 7.84 23.41 -19.09
N LYS A 38 7.56 22.15 -18.73
CA LYS A 38 6.81 21.20 -19.58
C LYS A 38 5.41 21.74 -19.90
N ILE A 39 4.73 22.34 -18.93
CA ILE A 39 3.45 23.01 -19.16
C ILE A 39 3.61 24.17 -20.15
N GLY A 40 4.62 25.03 -19.99
CA GLY A 40 4.93 26.09 -20.94
C GLY A 40 5.18 25.58 -22.37
N MET A 41 5.89 24.47 -22.50
CA MET A 41 6.09 23.80 -23.80
C MET A 41 4.76 23.39 -24.43
N ASP A 42 3.83 22.85 -23.64
CA ASP A 42 2.51 22.41 -24.13
C ASP A 42 1.60 23.58 -24.52
N LEU A 43 1.61 24.67 -23.75
CA LEU A 43 0.85 25.90 -24.05
C LEU A 43 1.31 26.53 -25.38
N THR A 44 2.62 26.57 -25.61
CA THR A 44 3.21 27.19 -26.82
C THR A 44 3.12 26.30 -28.07
N LYS A 45 2.75 25.01 -27.96
CA LYS A 45 2.56 24.12 -29.13
C LYS A 45 1.51 24.64 -30.11
N LYS A 46 0.51 25.40 -29.63
CA LYS A 46 -0.66 25.82 -30.43
C LYS A 46 -0.88 27.34 -30.50
N ALA A 47 0.00 28.14 -29.90
CA ALA A 47 -0.26 29.56 -29.63
C ALA A 47 -0.39 30.47 -30.87
N HIS A 48 -0.08 29.98 -32.09
CA HIS A 48 0.03 30.83 -33.30
C HIS A 48 -0.77 30.34 -34.52
N PHE A 49 -1.75 29.45 -34.37
CA PHE A 49 -2.43 28.85 -35.53
C PHE A 49 -3.88 29.30 -35.68
N ALA A 50 -4.11 30.17 -36.66
CA ALA A 50 -5.43 30.62 -37.14
C ALA A 50 -5.99 29.73 -38.27
N GLY A 51 -5.71 28.42 -38.25
CA GLY A 51 -6.37 27.40 -39.07
C GLY A 51 -6.10 27.43 -40.57
N GLY A 52 -4.88 27.12 -41.02
CA GLY A 52 -4.56 27.01 -42.45
C GLY A 52 -3.58 25.88 -42.79
N ASN A 53 -4.04 24.91 -43.62
CA ASN A 53 -3.37 23.73 -44.22
C ASN A 53 -2.07 23.15 -43.61
N THR A 54 -2.14 21.85 -43.35
CA THR A 54 -1.19 20.96 -42.64
C THR A 54 0.26 20.95 -43.15
N ASP A 55 0.51 21.02 -44.46
CA ASP A 55 1.87 20.90 -45.03
C ASP A 55 2.76 22.15 -44.84
N TRP A 56 2.13 23.32 -44.71
CA TRP A 56 2.83 24.56 -44.36
C TRP A 56 3.08 24.61 -42.86
N GLU A 57 2.10 24.18 -42.06
CA GLU A 57 2.20 24.09 -40.60
C GLU A 57 3.32 23.12 -40.20
N GLU A 58 3.39 21.90 -40.74
CA GLU A 58 4.42 20.90 -40.38
C GLU A 58 5.86 21.37 -40.63
N ARG A 59 6.13 22.06 -41.75
CA ARG A 59 7.48 22.56 -42.08
C ARG A 59 7.89 23.77 -41.24
N LYS A 60 6.93 24.62 -40.85
CA LYS A 60 7.16 25.77 -39.95
C LYS A 60 7.24 25.34 -38.48
N LEU A 61 6.50 24.30 -38.10
CA LEU A 61 6.48 23.72 -36.75
C LEU A 61 7.87 23.25 -36.34
N GLY A 62 8.61 22.54 -37.20
CA GLY A 62 9.98 22.11 -36.88
C GLY A 62 10.93 23.27 -36.56
N LYS A 63 10.80 24.41 -37.26
CA LYS A 63 11.63 25.62 -37.03
C LYS A 63 11.19 26.45 -35.83
N PHE A 64 9.88 26.51 -35.55
CA PHE A 64 9.35 27.23 -34.38
C PHE A 64 9.53 26.41 -33.10
N ALA A 65 9.40 25.09 -33.18
CA ALA A 65 9.48 24.19 -32.03
C ALA A 65 10.81 24.29 -31.27
N THR A 66 11.90 24.56 -31.98
CA THR A 66 13.24 24.77 -31.43
C THR A 66 13.75 26.19 -31.71
N SER A 67 12.88 27.19 -31.74
CA SER A 67 13.28 28.59 -31.89
C SER A 67 13.54 29.28 -30.54
N GLU A 68 14.48 30.22 -30.52
CA GLU A 68 14.74 31.09 -29.36
C GLU A 68 13.48 31.84 -28.92
N THR A 69 12.65 32.31 -29.86
CA THR A 69 11.39 32.99 -29.53
C THR A 69 10.45 32.09 -28.74
N ARG A 70 10.27 30.83 -29.17
CA ARG A 70 9.44 29.87 -28.42
C ARG A 70 10.04 29.55 -27.06
N PHE A 71 11.37 29.47 -26.95
CA PHE A 71 12.04 29.25 -25.68
C PHE A 71 11.71 30.36 -24.66
N ILE A 72 11.75 31.63 -25.06
CA ILE A 72 11.37 32.75 -24.20
C ILE A 72 9.89 32.67 -23.79
N GLU A 73 8.97 32.35 -24.71
CA GLU A 73 7.54 32.15 -24.38
C GLU A 73 7.33 31.02 -23.36
N VAL A 74 8.12 29.94 -23.46
CA VAL A 74 8.10 28.84 -22.49
C VAL A 74 8.61 29.31 -21.13
N LEU A 75 9.73 30.04 -21.08
CA LEU A 75 10.31 30.57 -19.85
C LEU A 75 9.36 31.52 -19.12
N GLU A 76 8.59 32.35 -19.83
CA GLU A 76 7.55 33.21 -19.23
C GLU A 76 6.46 32.42 -18.49
N SER A 77 6.24 31.17 -18.86
CA SER A 77 5.26 30.29 -18.23
C SER A 77 5.84 29.49 -17.05
N THR A 78 7.16 29.48 -16.86
CA THR A 78 7.81 28.80 -15.74
C THR A 78 7.53 29.48 -14.41
N CYS A 79 7.74 28.75 -13.31
CA CYS A 79 7.64 29.26 -11.95
C CYS A 79 6.24 29.80 -11.53
N LYS A 80 5.19 29.49 -12.30
CA LYS A 80 3.78 29.82 -12.00
C LYS A 80 3.10 28.63 -11.32
N LYS A 81 2.89 28.72 -10.01
CA LYS A 81 2.27 27.66 -9.20
C LYS A 81 0.82 27.38 -9.64
N GLU A 82 0.15 28.39 -10.18
CA GLU A 82 -1.24 28.35 -10.63
C GLU A 82 -1.46 27.47 -11.86
N LEU A 83 -0.39 27.14 -12.60
CA LEU A 83 -0.46 26.27 -13.77
C LEU A 83 -0.41 24.78 -13.41
N LEU A 84 -0.01 24.44 -12.18
CA LEU A 84 0.09 23.05 -11.75
C LEU A 84 -1.30 22.52 -11.32
N PRO A 85 -1.68 21.30 -11.74
CA PRO A 85 -2.94 20.68 -11.35
C PRO A 85 -3.00 20.36 -9.86
N ASP A 86 -1.85 20.02 -9.26
CA ASP A 86 -1.66 19.85 -7.83
C ASP A 86 -0.38 20.57 -7.42
N SER A 87 -0.47 21.38 -6.37
CA SER A 87 0.62 22.22 -5.89
C SER A 87 0.88 22.06 -4.39
N THR A 88 0.20 21.11 -3.76
CA THR A 88 0.32 20.77 -2.34
C THR A 88 1.73 20.29 -1.99
N GLU A 89 2.36 19.55 -2.91
CA GLU A 89 3.71 19.01 -2.77
C GLU A 89 4.78 20.10 -2.57
N TYR A 90 4.48 21.36 -2.91
CA TYR A 90 5.42 22.48 -2.87
C TYR A 90 5.20 23.44 -1.69
N GLU A 91 4.16 23.23 -0.88
CA GLU A 91 3.76 24.18 0.19
C GLU A 91 4.81 24.34 1.30
N PHE A 92 5.63 23.32 1.53
CA PHE A 92 6.68 23.36 2.54
C PHE A 92 7.85 24.29 2.17
N ILE A 93 7.95 24.73 0.91
CA ILE A 93 9.01 25.61 0.42
C ILE A 93 8.52 27.06 0.41
N LYS A 94 9.02 27.83 1.38
CA LYS A 94 8.82 29.29 1.40
C LYS A 94 9.43 29.92 0.16
N ASP A 95 8.71 30.86 -0.45
CA ASP A 95 9.15 31.64 -1.60
C ASP A 95 9.61 30.80 -2.80
N ILE A 96 8.96 29.65 -3.05
CA ILE A 96 9.30 28.75 -4.16
C ILE A 96 9.35 29.46 -5.52
N LYS A 97 8.46 30.44 -5.74
CA LYS A 97 8.46 31.26 -6.95
C LYS A 97 9.78 32.01 -7.14
N HIS A 98 10.27 32.68 -6.10
CA HIS A 98 11.54 33.42 -6.16
C HIS A 98 12.72 32.47 -6.35
N LYS A 99 12.74 31.36 -5.61
CA LYS A 99 13.78 30.32 -5.71
C LYS A 99 13.83 29.70 -7.11
N CYS A 100 12.67 29.49 -7.73
CA CYS A 100 12.56 29.01 -9.10
C CYS A 100 13.13 30.02 -10.10
N HIS A 101 12.78 31.31 -9.99
CA HIS A 101 13.35 32.34 -10.86
C HIS A 101 14.87 32.43 -10.73
N THR A 102 15.41 32.38 -9.51
CA THR A 102 16.87 32.33 -9.30
C THR A 102 17.50 31.09 -9.94
N LEU A 103 16.83 29.94 -9.91
CA LEU A 103 17.30 28.72 -10.55
C LEU A 103 17.33 28.84 -12.08
N VAL A 104 16.29 29.45 -12.67
CA VAL A 104 16.22 29.75 -14.11
C VAL A 104 17.35 30.69 -14.51
N GLU A 105 17.49 31.84 -13.85
CA GLU A 105 18.53 32.83 -14.13
C GLU A 105 19.94 32.22 -14.07
N LYS A 106 20.18 31.31 -13.13
CA LYS A 106 21.48 30.66 -12.96
C LYS A 106 21.80 29.60 -14.02
N HIS A 107 20.77 28.97 -14.60
CA HIS A 107 20.92 27.79 -15.44
C HIS A 107 20.21 27.90 -16.80
N GLU A 108 19.94 29.12 -17.25
CA GLU A 108 19.29 29.42 -18.53
C GLU A 108 20.01 28.76 -19.71
N GLU A 109 21.35 28.82 -19.73
CA GLU A 109 22.17 28.21 -20.78
C GLU A 109 21.95 26.69 -20.91
N LEU A 110 21.76 25.99 -19.78
CA LEU A 110 21.50 24.54 -19.79
C LEU A 110 20.09 24.23 -20.32
N LEU A 111 19.11 25.05 -19.93
CA LEU A 111 17.73 24.91 -20.42
C LEU A 111 17.63 25.20 -21.92
N GLU A 112 18.33 26.24 -22.37
CA GLU A 112 18.41 26.62 -23.78
C GLU A 112 19.10 25.54 -24.61
N ASP A 113 20.26 25.04 -24.16
CA ASP A 113 20.97 23.94 -24.82
C ASP A 113 20.07 22.71 -25.01
N TRP A 114 19.35 22.35 -23.95
CA TRP A 114 18.41 21.24 -24.02
C TRP A 114 17.27 21.49 -25.00
N PHE A 115 16.65 22.67 -24.90
CA PHE A 115 15.50 23.05 -25.71
C PHE A 115 15.87 23.14 -27.21
N LEU A 116 17.01 23.70 -27.56
CA LEU A 116 17.39 23.92 -28.96
C LEU A 116 18.02 22.66 -29.60
N ARG A 117 18.76 21.85 -28.83
CA ARG A 117 19.66 20.84 -29.41
C ARG A 117 19.45 19.40 -28.92
N LYS A 118 18.79 19.19 -27.77
CA LYS A 118 18.76 17.85 -27.14
C LYS A 118 17.38 17.21 -27.05
N GLN A 119 16.29 17.88 -27.44
CA GLN A 119 14.93 17.32 -27.37
C GLN A 119 14.78 15.95 -28.06
N GLU A 120 15.51 15.68 -29.16
CA GLU A 120 15.45 14.40 -29.88
C GLU A 120 16.27 13.28 -29.20
N LYS A 121 17.43 13.62 -28.62
CA LYS A 121 18.37 12.64 -28.05
C LYS A 121 18.10 12.37 -26.57
N GLU A 122 17.62 13.37 -25.84
CA GLU A 122 17.33 13.33 -24.40
C GLU A 122 15.97 13.99 -24.15
N SER A 123 14.90 13.30 -24.48
CA SER A 123 13.54 13.86 -24.47
C SER A 123 13.01 14.21 -23.07
N ASP A 124 13.61 13.69 -22.01
CA ASP A 124 13.19 13.98 -20.64
C ASP A 124 14.08 15.03 -19.96
N LEU A 125 13.56 16.26 -19.92
CA LEU A 125 14.19 17.39 -19.23
C LEU A 125 14.50 17.08 -17.76
N MET A 126 13.70 16.24 -17.09
CA MET A 126 13.94 15.88 -15.69
C MET A 126 15.26 15.13 -15.53
N ASN A 127 15.52 14.17 -16.43
CA ASN A 127 16.73 13.35 -16.41
C ASN A 127 17.97 14.16 -16.80
N TYR A 128 17.85 15.01 -17.82
CA TYR A 128 18.95 15.87 -18.24
C TYR A 128 19.28 16.90 -17.14
N PHE A 129 18.31 17.73 -16.79
CA PHE A 129 18.53 18.90 -15.95
C PHE A 129 18.68 18.56 -14.47
N CYS A 130 17.72 17.84 -13.89
CA CYS A 130 17.70 17.60 -12.44
C CYS A 130 18.58 16.43 -11.98
N LEU A 131 18.75 15.39 -12.82
CA LEU A 131 19.56 14.21 -12.44
C LEU A 131 21.00 14.30 -12.92
N SER A 132 21.23 14.68 -14.17
CA SER A 132 22.56 14.60 -14.80
C SER A 132 23.40 15.85 -14.54
N GLU A 133 22.85 17.03 -14.87
CA GLU A 133 23.55 18.32 -14.76
C GLU A 133 23.57 18.83 -13.31
N LEU A 134 22.40 19.03 -12.70
CA LEU A 134 22.32 19.61 -11.35
C LEU A 134 22.55 18.60 -10.23
N ARG A 135 22.34 17.30 -10.50
CA ARG A 135 22.44 16.21 -9.52
C ARG A 135 21.64 16.49 -8.23
N SER A 136 20.56 17.24 -8.37
CA SER A 136 19.70 17.66 -7.26
C SER A 136 18.70 16.57 -6.87
N CYS A 137 18.34 15.68 -7.80
CA CYS A 137 17.35 14.62 -7.61
C CYS A 137 17.92 13.22 -7.91
N CYS A 138 17.16 12.19 -7.51
CA CYS A 138 17.42 10.78 -7.83
C CYS A 138 16.51 10.26 -8.97
N PRO A 139 16.93 9.24 -9.73
CA PRO A 139 16.08 8.58 -10.71
C PRO A 139 14.81 7.98 -10.09
N SER A 140 13.78 7.75 -10.90
CA SER A 140 12.56 7.07 -10.48
C SER A 140 12.86 5.76 -9.74
N GLY A 141 12.13 5.48 -8.65
CA GLY A 141 12.33 4.30 -7.81
C GLY A 141 13.52 4.39 -6.84
N HIS A 142 14.20 5.55 -6.72
CA HIS A 142 15.33 5.73 -5.82
C HIS A 142 15.09 6.90 -4.86
N PHE A 143 15.41 6.72 -3.58
CA PHE A 143 15.28 7.74 -2.53
C PHE A 143 16.66 8.25 -2.09
N GLY A 144 16.83 9.56 -1.91
CA GLY A 144 18.11 10.18 -1.51
C GLY A 144 18.54 11.38 -2.37
N ILE A 145 19.78 11.87 -2.18
CA ILE A 145 20.35 13.02 -2.91
C ILE A 145 21.73 12.63 -3.43
N ARG A 146 22.09 13.05 -4.66
CA ARG A 146 23.41 12.83 -5.28
C ARG A 146 24.47 13.86 -4.85
N ASP A 147 24.50 14.23 -3.57
CA ASP A 147 25.51 15.14 -3.02
C ASP A 147 26.50 14.34 -2.16
N GLY A 148 27.68 13.99 -2.70
CA GLY A 148 28.70 13.16 -2.03
C GLY A 148 29.40 12.13 -2.92
N THR A 149 30.22 11.25 -2.33
CA THR A 149 31.17 10.31 -2.99
C THR A 149 30.55 9.17 -3.82
N GLY A 150 29.26 9.26 -4.18
CA GLY A 150 28.61 8.31 -5.09
C GLY A 150 28.02 7.05 -4.44
N LYS A 151 27.67 7.07 -3.14
CA LYS A 151 26.94 5.98 -2.48
C LYS A 151 25.61 6.48 -1.90
N CYS A 152 24.51 5.84 -2.28
CA CYS A 152 23.18 6.11 -1.71
C CYS A 152 23.12 5.65 -0.25
N LYS A 153 22.36 6.37 0.58
CA LYS A 153 21.99 5.91 1.93
C LYS A 153 20.61 5.27 1.83
N CYS A 154 20.54 3.96 2.06
CA CYS A 154 19.32 3.19 1.90
C CYS A 154 18.40 3.31 3.12
N ASP A 155 17.09 3.21 2.89
CA ASP A 155 16.09 3.03 3.94
C ASP A 155 16.20 1.62 4.55
N HIS A 156 15.63 1.44 5.74
CA HIS A 156 15.64 0.14 6.43
C HIS A 156 15.02 -0.94 5.54
N GLY A 157 15.76 -2.04 5.34
CA GLY A 157 15.33 -3.13 4.45
C GLY A 157 15.86 -3.07 3.02
N TYR A 158 16.67 -2.05 2.67
CA TYR A 158 17.29 -1.91 1.35
C TYR A 158 18.83 -1.84 1.45
N VAL A 159 19.53 -2.43 0.47
CA VAL A 159 21.01 -2.53 0.44
C VAL A 159 21.57 -2.34 -0.97
N GLY A 160 22.88 -2.08 -1.06
CA GLY A 160 23.64 -1.93 -2.30
C GLY A 160 24.07 -0.49 -2.57
N SER A 161 24.93 -0.27 -3.56
CA SER A 161 25.40 1.07 -3.93
C SER A 161 24.28 1.98 -4.45
N MET A 162 23.19 1.36 -4.94
CA MET A 162 21.99 2.01 -5.49
C MET A 162 20.72 1.73 -4.68
N CYS A 163 20.80 1.02 -3.55
CA CYS A 163 19.63 0.62 -2.75
C CYS A 163 18.58 -0.21 -3.53
N SER A 164 19.02 -0.96 -4.54
CA SER A 164 18.17 -1.72 -5.46
C SER A 164 17.92 -3.16 -5.02
N ASN A 165 18.45 -3.57 -3.86
CA ASN A 165 18.34 -4.93 -3.36
C ASN A 165 17.71 -4.88 -1.96
N CYS A 166 16.98 -5.93 -1.58
CA CYS A 166 16.52 -6.06 -0.20
C CYS A 166 17.69 -6.44 0.71
N ASP A 167 17.73 -5.82 1.90
CA ASP A 167 18.72 -6.10 2.94
C ASP A 167 18.51 -7.50 3.53
N ALA A 168 19.46 -7.97 4.33
CA ALA A 168 19.33 -9.23 5.04
C ALA A 168 18.05 -9.22 5.91
N HIS A 169 17.24 -10.29 5.78
CA HIS A 169 15.94 -10.46 6.42
C HIS A 169 14.77 -9.66 5.80
N PHE A 170 14.97 -9.07 4.62
CA PHE A 170 13.92 -8.45 3.82
C PHE A 170 13.76 -9.16 2.47
N TYR A 171 12.54 -9.15 1.93
CA TYR A 171 12.20 -9.82 0.67
C TYR A 171 11.42 -8.89 -0.28
N PRO A 172 11.59 -9.06 -1.60
CA PRO A 172 10.84 -8.25 -2.57
C PRO A 172 9.37 -8.68 -2.59
N VAL A 173 8.48 -7.81 -2.12
CA VAL A 173 7.01 -8.00 -2.25
C VAL A 173 6.49 -7.49 -3.59
N TYR A 174 7.23 -6.58 -4.21
CA TYR A 174 7.00 -6.08 -5.56
C TYR A 174 8.34 -5.84 -6.26
N GLN A 175 8.49 -6.30 -7.49
CA GLN A 175 9.68 -6.05 -8.29
C GLN A 175 9.34 -5.92 -9.78
N ASN A 176 9.87 -4.88 -10.42
CA ASN A 176 9.88 -4.69 -11.86
C ASN A 176 11.23 -4.09 -12.32
N ASP A 177 11.37 -3.76 -13.61
CA ASP A 177 12.62 -3.20 -14.18
C ASP A 177 13.03 -1.82 -13.60
N THR A 178 12.12 -1.15 -12.88
CA THR A 178 12.22 0.25 -12.44
C THR A 178 12.06 0.47 -10.93
N ALA A 179 11.56 -0.53 -10.17
CA ALA A 179 11.26 -0.42 -8.76
C ALA A 179 11.28 -1.79 -8.05
N ILE A 180 11.66 -1.75 -6.77
CA ILE A 180 11.60 -2.87 -5.83
C ILE A 180 11.00 -2.37 -4.51
N GLU A 181 10.11 -3.18 -3.92
CA GLU A 181 9.54 -2.93 -2.60
C GLU A 181 9.94 -4.08 -1.68
N CYS A 182 10.63 -3.77 -0.58
CA CYS A 182 11.16 -4.75 0.37
C CYS A 182 10.33 -4.75 1.66
N ALA A 183 9.93 -5.95 2.13
CA ALA A 183 9.22 -6.13 3.39
C ALA A 183 9.93 -7.16 4.29
N GLU A 184 9.77 -7.02 5.61
CA GLU A 184 10.37 -7.88 6.64
C GLU A 184 9.68 -9.26 6.70
N GLU A 185 8.39 -9.33 6.36
CA GLU A 185 7.64 -10.58 6.26
C GLU A 185 7.39 -10.90 4.77
N GLY A 186 8.28 -11.73 4.23
CA GLY A 186 8.44 -11.90 2.78
C GLY A 186 7.79 -13.12 2.15
N CYS A 187 7.25 -14.05 2.94
CA CYS A 187 6.67 -15.24 2.36
C CYS A 187 5.20 -14.97 2.02
N LYS A 188 4.96 -14.47 0.81
CA LYS A 188 3.63 -14.52 0.23
C LYS A 188 3.40 -15.95 -0.25
N ASP A 189 2.47 -16.62 0.41
CA ASP A 189 2.00 -17.93 0.02
C ASP A 189 1.50 -17.91 -1.44
N ILE A 190 1.94 -18.89 -2.23
CA ILE A 190 1.47 -19.06 -3.61
C ILE A 190 0.39 -20.12 -3.54
N ASP A 191 -0.83 -19.76 -3.95
CA ASP A 191 -1.92 -20.74 -4.01
C ASP A 191 -1.70 -21.68 -5.22
N GLU A 192 -1.03 -22.81 -4.99
CA GLU A 192 -0.76 -23.78 -6.05
C GLU A 192 -2.04 -24.46 -6.54
N CYS A 193 -3.14 -24.40 -5.79
CA CYS A 193 -4.42 -24.99 -6.20
C CYS A 193 -5.10 -24.24 -7.36
N LEU A 194 -4.63 -23.04 -7.69
CA LEU A 194 -5.06 -22.31 -8.88
C LEU A 194 -4.40 -22.82 -10.17
N GLU A 195 -3.32 -23.61 -10.07
CA GLU A 195 -2.69 -24.25 -11.22
C GLU A 195 -3.41 -25.56 -11.60
N THR A 196 -3.47 -25.84 -12.90
CA THR A 196 -4.10 -27.07 -13.39
C THR A 196 -3.18 -28.29 -13.17
N GLY A 197 -3.74 -29.39 -12.66
CA GLY A 197 -3.04 -30.69 -12.59
C GLY A 197 -2.20 -30.95 -11.34
N LYS A 198 -2.44 -30.26 -10.21
CA LYS A 198 -1.74 -30.54 -8.94
C LYS A 198 -2.23 -31.83 -8.25
N CYS A 199 -3.54 -31.94 -8.04
CA CYS A 199 -4.18 -33.16 -7.58
C CYS A 199 -4.66 -33.94 -8.80
N THR A 200 -3.96 -35.03 -9.11
CA THR A 200 -4.16 -35.79 -10.37
C THR A 200 -4.96 -37.06 -10.19
N LYS A 201 -5.29 -37.46 -8.95
CA LYS A 201 -6.05 -38.67 -8.70
C LYS A 201 -7.55 -38.37 -8.73
N ASP A 202 -8.33 -39.37 -9.10
CA ASP A 202 -9.78 -39.24 -9.14
C ASP A 202 -10.33 -38.97 -7.73
N LYS A 203 -11.35 -38.10 -7.65
CA LYS A 203 -12.06 -37.77 -6.41
C LYS A 203 -11.23 -37.05 -5.35
N GLU A 204 -10.24 -36.27 -5.79
CA GLU A 204 -9.47 -35.37 -4.95
C GLU A 204 -9.76 -33.89 -5.26
N PHE A 205 -9.69 -33.05 -4.24
CA PHE A 205 -9.63 -31.59 -4.37
C PHE A 205 -8.36 -31.05 -3.71
N CYS A 206 -7.87 -29.92 -4.22
CA CYS A 206 -6.68 -29.26 -3.69
C CYS A 206 -7.06 -28.30 -2.56
N VAL A 207 -6.32 -28.37 -1.46
CA VAL A 207 -6.41 -27.46 -0.33
C VAL A 207 -5.10 -26.70 -0.20
N ASN A 208 -5.20 -25.37 -0.26
CA ASN A 208 -4.04 -24.50 -0.11
C ASN A 208 -3.67 -24.34 1.38
N SER A 209 -2.38 -24.36 1.69
CA SER A 209 -1.84 -24.19 3.04
C SER A 209 -0.64 -23.24 3.03
N ILE A 210 -0.27 -22.65 4.16
CA ILE A 210 0.84 -21.67 4.16
C ILE A 210 2.17 -22.37 3.84
N GLY A 211 2.74 -22.05 2.68
CA GLY A 211 4.00 -22.57 2.17
C GLY A 211 3.90 -23.95 1.48
N SER A 212 2.69 -24.47 1.24
CA SER A 212 2.47 -25.78 0.59
C SER A 212 1.01 -25.95 0.17
N TYR A 213 0.71 -27.02 -0.55
CA TYR A 213 -0.66 -27.51 -0.73
C TYR A 213 -0.77 -28.98 -0.32
N HIS A 214 -1.98 -29.46 -0.09
CA HIS A 214 -2.26 -30.88 0.05
C HIS A 214 -3.57 -31.25 -0.65
N CYS A 215 -3.68 -32.52 -1.07
CA CYS A 215 -4.88 -33.03 -1.74
C CYS A 215 -5.75 -33.77 -0.73
N GLU A 216 -7.02 -33.42 -0.64
CA GLU A 216 -8.03 -34.10 0.19
C GLU A 216 -9.03 -34.85 -0.70
N CYS A 217 -9.62 -35.92 -0.18
CA CYS A 217 -10.65 -36.67 -0.89
C CYS A 217 -11.99 -35.94 -0.79
N GLU A 218 -12.78 -35.95 -1.87
CA GLU A 218 -14.16 -35.41 -1.90
C GLU A 218 -15.01 -35.98 -0.74
N ASP A 219 -16.03 -35.23 -0.32
CA ASP A 219 -16.98 -35.68 0.71
C ASP A 219 -17.54 -37.07 0.40
N GLY A 220 -17.52 -37.94 1.40
CA GLY A 220 -17.94 -39.35 1.25
C GLY A 220 -16.86 -40.27 0.67
N TYR A 221 -15.61 -39.80 0.54
CA TYR A 221 -14.45 -40.61 0.18
C TYR A 221 -13.34 -40.49 1.23
N ARG A 222 -12.56 -41.57 1.41
CA ARG A 222 -11.39 -41.62 2.28
C ARG A 222 -10.16 -42.12 1.54
N ARG A 223 -8.97 -41.70 2.01
CA ARG A 223 -7.70 -42.10 1.39
C ARG A 223 -7.31 -43.51 1.83
N ASN A 224 -7.09 -44.40 0.87
CA ASN A 224 -6.67 -45.78 1.11
C ASN A 224 -5.13 -45.92 1.26
N LYS A 225 -4.62 -47.16 1.43
CA LYS A 225 -3.18 -47.45 1.57
C LYS A 225 -2.37 -47.15 0.29
N ASP A 226 -3.00 -47.22 -0.87
CA ASP A 226 -2.42 -46.91 -2.17
C ASP A 226 -2.52 -45.41 -2.51
N GLN A 227 -2.94 -44.60 -1.52
CA GLN A 227 -3.18 -43.17 -1.62
C GLN A 227 -4.25 -42.78 -2.65
N GLU A 228 -5.23 -43.65 -2.92
CA GLU A 228 -6.39 -43.37 -3.77
C GLU A 228 -7.64 -43.10 -2.91
N CYS A 229 -8.57 -42.30 -3.43
CA CYS A 229 -9.82 -41.99 -2.73
C CYS A 229 -10.87 -43.08 -3.01
N GLU A 230 -11.26 -43.82 -1.97
CA GLU A 230 -12.32 -44.83 -2.00
C GLU A 230 -13.56 -44.34 -1.27
N ILE A 231 -14.75 -44.85 -1.63
CA ILE A 231 -16.00 -44.47 -0.96
C ILE A 231 -15.90 -44.81 0.53
N ASP A 232 -16.13 -43.82 1.38
CA ASP A 232 -16.16 -43.98 2.83
C ASP A 232 -17.48 -44.61 3.26
N ILE A 233 -17.49 -45.94 3.31
CA ILE A 233 -18.63 -46.75 3.76
C ILE A 233 -18.90 -46.65 5.27
N GLU A 234 -18.03 -45.99 6.03
CA GLU A 234 -18.12 -45.83 7.48
C GLU A 234 -18.54 -44.40 7.89
N ALA A 235 -18.71 -43.48 6.92
CA ALA A 235 -19.12 -42.12 7.20
C ALA A 235 -20.55 -42.07 7.78
N LYS A 236 -20.68 -41.57 9.02
CA LYS A 236 -22.00 -41.22 9.60
C LYS A 236 -22.57 -40.04 8.82
N GLY A 237 -23.81 -40.17 8.33
CA GLY A 237 -24.48 -39.13 7.55
C GLY A 237 -24.48 -37.79 8.28
N ASN A 238 -24.23 -36.71 7.52
CA ASN A 238 -24.12 -35.35 8.06
C ASN A 238 -25.35 -34.97 8.90
N GLN A 239 -25.18 -34.89 10.21
CA GLN A 239 -26.26 -34.65 11.15
C GLN A 239 -26.24 -33.18 11.57
N ASP A 240 -26.51 -32.30 10.61
CA ASP A 240 -26.80 -30.88 10.84
C ASP A 240 -28.19 -30.71 11.49
N TRP A 241 -28.37 -31.31 12.66
CA TRP A 241 -29.54 -31.10 13.51
C TRP A 241 -29.07 -30.42 14.78
N ILE A 242 -29.53 -29.19 15.02
CA ILE A 242 -29.38 -28.53 16.32
C ILE A 242 -29.92 -29.49 17.38
N SER A 243 -29.06 -29.95 18.30
CA SER A 243 -29.46 -30.82 19.40
C SER A 243 -30.72 -30.26 20.08
N ALA A 244 -31.69 -31.12 20.38
CA ALA A 244 -32.98 -30.71 20.96
C ALA A 244 -32.81 -29.82 22.20
N GLU A 245 -31.73 -30.02 22.95
CA GLU A 245 -31.34 -29.19 24.08
C GLU A 245 -30.97 -27.76 23.68
N ASN A 246 -30.18 -27.60 22.62
CA ASN A 246 -29.76 -26.29 22.12
C ASN A 246 -30.96 -25.53 21.54
N LEU A 247 -31.89 -26.24 20.89
CA LEU A 247 -33.15 -25.66 20.42
C LEU A 247 -33.99 -25.12 21.59
N LEU A 248 -34.15 -25.92 22.65
CA LEU A 248 -34.91 -25.53 23.85
C LEU A 248 -34.27 -24.33 24.56
N LYS A 249 -32.93 -24.27 24.62
CA LYS A 249 -32.20 -23.12 25.19
C LYS A 249 -32.46 -21.83 24.40
N VAL A 250 -32.42 -21.88 23.07
CA VAL A 250 -32.70 -20.72 22.21
C VAL A 250 -34.13 -20.21 22.41
N ILE A 251 -35.11 -21.12 22.53
CA ILE A 251 -36.51 -20.76 22.80
C ILE A 251 -36.66 -20.16 24.21
N SER A 252 -35.98 -20.71 25.21
CA SER A 252 -36.03 -20.21 26.58
C SER A 252 -35.43 -18.81 26.71
N TYR A 253 -34.23 -18.58 26.16
CA TYR A 253 -33.54 -17.29 26.23
C TYR A 253 -34.24 -16.19 25.43
N SER A 254 -34.81 -16.52 24.28
CA SER A 254 -35.62 -15.56 23.52
C SER A 254 -36.90 -15.16 24.26
N GLY A 255 -37.54 -16.10 24.97
CA GLY A 255 -38.68 -15.82 25.84
C GLY A 255 -38.34 -14.92 27.04
N LEU A 256 -37.25 -15.20 27.75
CA LEU A 256 -36.80 -14.39 28.89
C LEU A 256 -36.47 -12.95 28.48
N PHE A 257 -35.85 -12.78 27.31
CA PHE A 257 -35.55 -11.45 26.77
C PHE A 257 -36.82 -10.66 26.47
N ALA A 258 -37.82 -11.28 25.82
CA ALA A 258 -39.09 -10.64 25.50
C ALA A 258 -39.87 -10.23 26.77
N ILE A 259 -39.89 -11.10 27.80
CA ILE A 259 -40.50 -10.80 29.10
C ILE A 259 -39.77 -9.63 29.78
N GLY A 260 -38.44 -9.59 29.73
CA GLY A 260 -37.64 -8.49 30.25
C GLY A 260 -37.97 -7.14 29.61
N LEU A 261 -38.11 -7.11 28.28
CA LEU A 261 -38.51 -5.91 27.55
C LEU A 261 -39.93 -5.45 27.90
N PHE A 262 -40.87 -6.39 28.07
CA PHE A 262 -42.24 -6.07 28.49
C PHE A 262 -42.29 -5.47 29.89
N ILE A 263 -41.56 -6.05 30.85
CA ILE A 263 -41.48 -5.53 32.23
C ILE A 263 -40.86 -4.13 32.25
N PHE A 264 -39.79 -3.89 31.46
CA PHE A 264 -39.18 -2.57 31.31
C PHE A 264 -40.19 -1.51 30.82
N TYR A 265 -41.01 -1.89 29.85
CA TYR A 265 -41.97 -0.98 29.22
C TYR A 265 -43.18 -0.68 30.11
N VAL A 266 -43.71 -1.68 30.82
CA VAL A 266 -44.98 -1.56 31.55
C VAL A 266 -44.78 -1.16 33.02
N VAL A 267 -43.65 -1.55 33.63
CA VAL A 267 -43.41 -1.34 35.07
C VAL A 267 -42.01 -0.77 35.28
N PRO A 268 -41.82 0.57 35.16
CA PRO A 268 -40.53 1.24 35.28
C PRO A 268 -40.11 1.38 36.74
N ASN A 269 -40.08 0.28 37.48
CA ASN A 269 -39.66 0.22 38.87
C ASN A 269 -38.26 -0.41 38.96
N PRO A 270 -37.28 0.28 39.56
CA PRO A 270 -35.88 -0.13 39.52
C PRO A 270 -35.60 -1.47 40.20
N LYS A 271 -36.49 -1.91 41.10
CA LYS A 271 -36.36 -3.19 41.81
C LYS A 271 -36.50 -4.41 40.88
N TYR A 272 -37.30 -4.31 39.81
CA TYR A 272 -37.49 -5.44 38.88
C TYR A 272 -36.29 -5.63 37.94
N TYR A 273 -35.54 -4.56 37.64
CA TYR A 273 -34.28 -4.67 36.89
C TYR A 273 -33.22 -5.43 37.65
N ILE A 274 -33.11 -5.19 38.96
CA ILE A 274 -32.18 -5.92 39.83
C ILE A 274 -32.54 -7.41 39.85
N MET A 275 -33.82 -7.75 39.95
CA MET A 275 -34.28 -9.15 39.91
C MET A 275 -33.99 -9.83 38.57
N LEU A 276 -34.16 -9.13 37.44
CA LEU A 276 -33.85 -9.67 36.11
C LEU A 276 -32.35 -9.92 35.92
N ILE A 277 -31.50 -9.00 36.38
CA ILE A 277 -30.03 -9.16 36.32
C ILE A 277 -29.58 -10.36 37.16
N ILE A 278 -30.16 -10.54 38.35
CA ILE A 278 -29.87 -11.71 39.20
C ILE A 278 -30.29 -13.02 38.50
N ALA A 279 -31.46 -13.04 37.84
CA ALA A 279 -31.94 -14.22 37.12
C ALA A 279 -31.02 -14.58 35.93
N ILE A 280 -30.58 -13.59 35.15
CA ILE A 280 -29.64 -13.80 34.03
C ILE A 280 -28.28 -14.27 34.55
N ALA A 281 -27.76 -13.65 35.62
CA ALA A 281 -26.50 -14.08 36.22
C ALA A 281 -26.57 -15.53 36.73
N ALA A 282 -27.70 -15.94 37.31
CA ALA A 282 -27.92 -17.30 37.76
C ALA A 282 -27.95 -18.30 36.58
N THR A 283 -28.58 -17.97 35.46
CA THR A 283 -28.59 -18.86 34.27
C THR A 283 -27.20 -19.04 33.69
N PHE A 284 -26.40 -17.96 33.59
CA PHE A 284 -25.00 -18.05 33.15
C PHE A 284 -24.14 -18.88 34.10
N LEU A 285 -24.34 -18.73 35.42
CA LEU A 285 -23.63 -19.55 36.40
C LEU A 285 -24.00 -21.03 36.30
N ILE A 286 -25.28 -21.36 36.12
CA ILE A 286 -25.71 -22.75 35.94
C ILE A 286 -25.06 -23.35 34.68
N GLU A 287 -25.07 -22.63 33.56
CA GLU A 287 -24.46 -23.09 32.31
C GLU A 287 -22.93 -23.21 32.39
N TYR A 288 -22.29 -22.38 33.22
CA TYR A 288 -20.85 -22.44 33.49
C TYR A 288 -20.44 -23.59 34.43
N TYR A 289 -21.26 -23.86 35.46
CA TYR A 289 -20.96 -24.88 36.48
C TYR A 289 -21.50 -26.29 36.15
N TYR A 290 -22.48 -26.41 35.26
CA TYR A 290 -22.94 -27.67 34.69
C TYR A 290 -22.45 -27.78 33.23
N PRO A 291 -21.18 -28.20 33.00
CA PRO A 291 -20.74 -28.53 31.66
C PRO A 291 -21.55 -29.71 31.13
N LYS A 292 -21.91 -29.67 29.84
CA LYS A 292 -22.56 -30.79 29.16
C LYS A 292 -21.63 -32.01 29.23
N GLU A 293 -22.14 -33.15 29.71
CA GLU A 293 -21.54 -34.43 29.35
C GLU A 293 -21.58 -34.52 27.83
N THR A 294 -20.40 -34.58 27.23
CA THR A 294 -20.22 -34.79 25.80
C THR A 294 -20.75 -36.18 25.45
N GLU A 295 -21.45 -36.26 24.33
CA GLU A 295 -21.98 -37.48 23.69
C GLU A 295 -20.85 -38.42 23.17
N GLU A 296 -19.72 -38.49 23.89
CA GLU A 296 -18.61 -39.41 23.65
C GLU A 296 -18.64 -40.62 24.60
N ASP A 297 -19.35 -40.56 25.74
CA ASP A 297 -19.34 -41.66 26.71
C ASP A 297 -20.35 -42.79 26.42
N PHE A 298 -21.34 -42.59 25.53
CA PHE A 298 -22.33 -43.63 25.22
C PHE A 298 -21.91 -44.62 24.12
N ASN A 299 -20.83 -44.34 23.38
CA ASN A 299 -20.34 -45.24 22.31
C ASN A 299 -19.21 -46.19 22.75
N ASN A 300 -18.73 -46.10 24.00
CA ASN A 300 -17.68 -46.99 24.51
C ASN A 300 -18.20 -48.19 25.32
N ASP A 301 -19.52 -48.35 25.50
CA ASP A 301 -20.12 -49.50 26.18
C ASP A 301 -20.72 -50.56 25.22
N LEU A 302 -20.41 -50.48 23.92
CA LEU A 302 -20.85 -51.45 22.90
C LEU A 302 -19.70 -51.93 22.00
N ILE A 303 -18.56 -52.28 22.58
CA ILE A 303 -17.57 -53.21 22.00
C ILE A 303 -17.16 -54.23 23.07
#